data_AF-A0A401HT84-F1
#
_entry.id   AF-A0A401HT84-F1
#
_cell.length_a   1.000
_cell.length_b   1.000
_cell.length_c   1.000
_cell.angle_alpha   90.00
_cell.angle_beta   90.00
_cell.angle_gamma   90.00
#
_symmetry.space_group_name_H-M   'P 1'
#
loop_
_entity.id
_entity.type
_entity.pdbx_description
1 polymer ?
#
loop_
_entity_poly.entity_id
_entity_poly.type
_entity_poly.pdbx_seq_one_letter_code
_entity_poly.pdbx_strand_id
1 'polypeptide(L)'
;MPGPAGPQGIQGLQGLQGPQGLQGPQGLPGDATDPQVIAFLESLVGQEVNISVEAGAITGVLTLVGTDFVLIVEASGDEVLVPIRSILTISPVQQEAGIV
;
A
#
# COMPACT_ATOMS: atom_id res chain seq x y z
N MET A 1 -22.52 5.79 -50.01
CA MET A 1 -23.21 6.10 -48.74
C MET A 1 -22.43 5.45 -47.60
N PRO A 2 -21.85 6.21 -46.66
CA PRO A 2 -21.21 5.64 -45.47
C PRO A 2 -22.26 5.09 -44.48
N GLY A 3 -21.95 3.99 -43.81
CA GLY A 3 -22.86 3.32 -42.85
C GLY A 3 -22.95 4.05 -41.49
N PRO A 4 -24.01 3.77 -40.70
CA PRO A 4 -24.22 4.45 -39.41
C PRO A 4 -23.10 4.10 -38.43
N ALA A 5 -22.71 5.09 -37.61
CA ALA A 5 -21.75 4.89 -36.53
C ALA A 5 -22.30 3.91 -35.49
N GLY A 6 -21.42 3.05 -34.95
CA GLY A 6 -21.77 2.08 -33.92
C GLY A 6 -22.14 2.74 -32.57
N PRO A 7 -22.84 2.02 -31.68
CA PRO A 7 -23.21 2.55 -30.37
C PRO A 7 -21.96 2.85 -29.53
N GLN A 8 -22.01 3.94 -28.77
CA GLN A 8 -20.94 4.35 -27.88
C GLN A 8 -20.84 3.39 -26.69
N GLY A 9 -19.62 2.99 -26.32
CA GLY A 9 -19.37 2.06 -25.22
C GLY A 9 -19.85 2.61 -23.87
N ILE A 10 -20.35 1.72 -23.01
CA ILE A 10 -20.76 2.07 -21.64
C ILE A 10 -19.55 2.60 -20.84
N GLN A 11 -19.75 3.70 -20.12
CA GLN A 11 -18.74 4.27 -19.23
C GLN A 11 -18.58 3.34 -18.01
N GLY A 12 -17.35 3.00 -17.66
CA GLY A 12 -17.05 2.13 -16.52
C GLY A 12 -17.57 2.71 -15.21
N LEU A 13 -18.13 1.85 -14.34
CA LEU A 13 -18.61 2.26 -13.03
C LEU A 13 -17.46 2.81 -12.18
N GLN A 14 -17.71 3.92 -11.50
CA GLN A 14 -16.75 4.54 -10.59
C GLN A 14 -16.54 3.62 -9.38
N GLY A 15 -15.28 3.39 -8.97
CA GLY A 15 -14.93 2.48 -7.88
C GLY A 15 -15.55 2.91 -6.55
N LEU A 16 -16.07 1.94 -5.79
CA LEU A 16 -16.60 2.18 -4.45
C LEU A 16 -15.47 2.59 -3.50
N GLN A 17 -15.78 3.49 -2.57
CA GLN A 17 -14.84 3.94 -1.53
C GLN A 17 -14.51 2.77 -0.60
N GLY A 18 -13.21 2.51 -0.39
CA GLY A 18 -12.74 1.38 0.41
C GLY A 18 -13.08 1.50 1.91
N PRO A 19 -12.99 0.39 2.66
CA PRO A 19 -13.35 0.34 4.07
C PRO A 19 -12.32 1.08 4.92
N GLN A 20 -12.75 1.52 6.10
CA GLN A 20 -11.86 2.19 7.06
C GLN A 20 -10.80 1.20 7.57
N GLY A 21 -9.52 1.57 7.41
CA GLY A 21 -8.39 0.72 7.81
C GLY A 21 -8.41 0.34 9.29
N LEU A 22 -7.94 -0.87 9.60
CA LEU A 22 -7.69 -1.28 10.98
C LEU A 22 -6.65 -0.35 11.60
N GLN A 23 -6.87 0.02 12.87
CA GLN A 23 -5.89 0.79 13.62
C GLN A 23 -4.56 0.03 13.62
N GLY A 24 -3.51 0.64 13.07
CA GLY A 24 -2.17 0.05 13.07
C GLY A 24 -1.72 -0.24 14.51
N PRO A 25 -0.81 -1.21 14.72
CA PRO A 25 -0.22 -1.43 16.02
C PRO A 25 0.42 -0.13 16.52
N GLN A 26 0.39 0.10 17.84
CA GLN A 26 1.08 1.23 18.45
C GLN A 26 2.54 1.24 17.99
N GLY A 27 3.04 2.38 17.51
CA GLY A 27 4.42 2.54 17.06
C GLY A 27 5.39 2.05 18.14
N LEU A 28 6.32 1.18 17.75
CA LEU A 28 7.25 0.56 18.68
C LEU A 28 8.31 1.59 19.12
N PRO A 29 8.54 1.79 20.43
CA PRO A 29 9.79 2.37 20.89
C PRO A 29 10.88 1.29 20.75
N GLY A 30 11.68 1.37 19.70
CA GLY A 30 12.79 0.46 19.47
C GLY A 30 13.48 0.75 18.14
N ASP A 31 14.81 0.71 18.16
CA ASP A 31 15.65 0.86 16.97
C ASP A 31 15.13 0.03 15.79
N ALA A 32 15.30 0.55 14.57
CA ALA A 32 14.95 -0.12 13.30
C ALA A 32 15.60 -1.52 13.11
N THR A 33 16.43 -1.95 14.06
CA THR A 33 17.16 -3.21 14.06
C THR A 33 16.50 -4.34 14.86
N ASP A 34 15.31 -4.11 15.47
CA ASP A 34 14.60 -5.19 16.16
C ASP A 34 14.18 -6.29 15.17
N PRO A 35 14.66 -7.54 15.34
CA PRO A 35 14.32 -8.65 14.46
C PRO A 35 12.81 -8.91 14.33
N GLN A 36 12.01 -8.59 15.35
CA GLN A 36 10.56 -8.75 15.31
C GLN A 36 9.90 -7.74 14.37
N VAL A 37 10.44 -6.52 14.29
CA VAL A 37 9.97 -5.49 13.35
C VAL A 37 10.27 -5.92 11.92
N ILE A 38 11.48 -6.36 11.66
CA ILE A 38 11.89 -6.85 10.34
C ILE A 38 11.01 -8.02 9.91
N ALA A 39 10.79 -9.02 10.78
CA ALA A 39 9.92 -10.14 10.47
C ALA A 39 8.47 -9.73 10.17
N PHE A 40 7.94 -8.73 10.88
CA PHE A 40 6.61 -8.19 10.59
C PHE A 40 6.57 -7.50 9.23
N LEU A 41 7.53 -6.63 8.91
CA LEU A 41 7.61 -5.97 7.61
C LEU A 41 7.78 -7.00 6.48
N GLU A 42 8.61 -8.02 6.67
CA GLU A 42 8.79 -9.11 5.71
C GLU A 42 7.47 -9.87 5.44
N SER A 43 6.62 -10.02 6.46
CA SER A 43 5.28 -10.63 6.29
C SER A 43 4.34 -9.82 5.40
N LEU A 44 4.63 -8.52 5.22
CA LEU A 44 3.86 -7.63 4.36
C LEU A 44 4.40 -7.56 2.93
N VAL A 45 5.54 -8.20 2.63
CA VAL A 45 6.13 -8.18 1.29
C VAL A 45 5.18 -8.83 0.29
N GLY A 46 4.95 -8.15 -0.83
CA GLY A 46 3.97 -8.53 -1.86
C GLY A 46 2.55 -8.02 -1.59
N GLN A 47 2.30 -7.36 -0.45
CA GLN A 47 1.01 -6.73 -0.16
C GLN A 47 1.06 -5.23 -0.48
N GLU A 48 -0.09 -4.70 -0.88
CA GLU A 48 -0.31 -3.25 -0.89
C GLU A 48 -0.42 -2.78 0.56
N VAL A 49 0.31 -1.73 0.91
CA VAL A 49 0.40 -1.20 2.27
C VAL A 49 0.20 0.31 2.27
N ASN A 50 -0.34 0.82 3.37
CA ASN A 50 -0.35 2.24 3.70
C ASN A 50 0.70 2.48 4.80
N ILE A 51 1.64 3.38 4.53
CA ILE A 51 2.70 3.80 5.43
C ILE A 51 2.50 5.26 5.80
N SER A 52 2.49 5.58 7.09
CA SER A 52 2.54 6.96 7.55
C SER A 52 3.95 7.29 8.05
N VAL A 53 4.47 8.42 7.61
CA VAL A 53 5.70 9.06 8.09
C VAL A 53 5.39 10.49 8.54
N GLU A 54 6.33 11.17 9.18
CA GLU A 54 6.14 12.57 9.61
C GLU A 54 5.84 13.54 8.46
N ALA A 55 6.36 13.25 7.26
CA ALA A 55 6.15 14.07 6.07
C ALA A 55 4.80 13.83 5.37
N GLY A 56 4.11 12.71 5.63
CA GLY A 56 2.89 12.32 4.92
C GLY A 56 2.66 10.81 4.89
N ALA A 57 1.67 10.36 4.12
CA ALA A 57 1.37 8.95 3.92
C ALA A 57 1.76 8.49 2.50
N ILE A 58 2.20 7.24 2.39
CA ILE A 58 2.61 6.56 1.16
C ILE A 58 1.75 5.32 1.01
N THR A 59 1.24 5.06 -0.20
CA THR A 59 0.46 3.85 -0.50
C THR A 59 1.07 3.15 -1.70
N GLY A 60 1.38 1.87 -1.56
CA GLY A 60 1.96 1.08 -2.64
C GLY A 60 2.26 -0.34 -2.20
N VAL A 61 2.83 -1.14 -3.10
CA VAL A 61 3.20 -2.53 -2.82
C VAL A 61 4.56 -2.57 -2.15
N LEU A 62 4.64 -3.22 -0.99
CA LEU A 62 5.92 -3.49 -0.34
C LEU A 62 6.66 -4.59 -1.11
N THR A 63 7.79 -4.26 -1.74
CA THR A 63 8.53 -5.21 -2.60
C THR A 63 9.81 -5.73 -1.96
N LEU A 64 10.41 -4.96 -1.05
CA LEU A 64 11.64 -5.34 -0.36
C LEU A 64 11.65 -4.79 1.06
N VAL A 65 12.17 -5.59 1.99
CA VAL A 65 12.50 -5.17 3.36
C VAL A 65 14.00 -5.38 3.54
N GLY A 66 14.72 -4.29 3.81
CA GLY A 66 16.11 -4.31 4.22
C GLY A 66 16.24 -4.19 5.74
N THR A 67 17.47 -4.03 6.21
CA THR A 67 17.77 -3.82 7.65
C THR A 67 17.42 -2.42 8.14
N ASP A 68 17.38 -1.43 7.24
CA ASP A 68 17.24 -0.01 7.59
C ASP A 68 16.14 0.71 6.80
N PHE A 69 15.64 0.09 5.74
CA PHE A 69 14.65 0.68 4.83
C PHE A 69 13.72 -0.37 4.26
N VAL A 70 12.58 0.09 3.74
CA VAL A 70 11.66 -0.68 2.90
C VAL A 70 11.58 -0.06 1.51
N LEU A 71 11.33 -0.88 0.50
CA LEU A 71 11.05 -0.45 -0.87
C LEU A 71 9.56 -0.63 -1.15
N ILE A 72 8.91 0.46 -1.56
CA ILE A 72 7.51 0.50 -1.95
C ILE A 72 7.45 0.82 -3.44
N VAL A 73 6.57 0.14 -4.18
CA VAL A 73 6.23 0.52 -5.56
C VAL A 73 4.82 1.11 -5.56
N GLU A 74 4.71 2.40 -5.90
CA GLU A 74 3.43 3.08 -5.98
C GLU A 74 2.64 2.66 -7.24
N ALA A 75 1.35 3.00 -7.30
CA ALA A 75 0.51 2.69 -8.47
C ALA A 75 1.01 3.34 -9.78
N SER A 76 1.81 4.42 -9.69
CA SER A 76 2.48 5.04 -10.83
C SER A 76 3.64 4.18 -11.39
N GLY A 77 4.12 3.21 -10.62
CA GLY A 77 5.33 2.43 -10.91
C GLY A 77 6.62 3.05 -10.35
N ASP A 78 6.52 4.16 -9.61
CA ASP A 78 7.67 4.78 -8.95
C ASP A 78 8.10 3.96 -7.73
N GLU A 79 9.42 3.80 -7.58
CA GLU A 79 10.04 3.12 -6.45
C GLU A 79 10.37 4.13 -5.35
N VAL A 80 9.81 3.92 -4.16
CA VAL A 80 9.96 4.79 -2.99
C VAL A 80 10.69 4.03 -1.89
N LEU A 81 11.87 4.52 -1.52
CA LEU A 81 12.66 4.02 -0.39
C LEU A 81 12.28 4.75 0.89
N VAL A 82 11.76 4.02 1.87
CA VAL A 82 11.35 4.59 3.17
C VAL A 82 12.25 4.04 4.27
N PRO A 83 12.99 4.89 5.01
CA PRO A 83 13.75 4.45 6.18
C PRO A 83 12.81 3.89 7.24
N ILE A 84 13.10 2.71 7.79
CA ILE A 84 12.26 2.04 8.80
C ILE A 84 12.06 2.94 10.02
N ARG A 85 13.11 3.65 10.44
CA ARG A 85 13.06 4.62 11.54
C ARG A 85 12.09 5.79 11.35
N SER A 86 11.69 6.07 10.10
CA SER A 86 10.78 7.16 9.77
C SER A 86 9.33 6.69 9.69
N ILE A 87 9.09 5.37 9.73
CA ILE A 87 7.76 4.78 9.70
C ILE A 87 7.11 4.96 11.07
N LEU A 88 6.03 5.73 11.11
CA LEU A 88 5.19 5.87 12.30
C LEU A 88 4.19 4.71 12.37
N THR A 89 3.59 4.35 11.24
CA THR A 89 2.64 3.24 11.13
C THR A 89 2.74 2.58 9.76
N ILE A 90 2.50 1.27 9.69
CA ILE A 90 2.31 0.52 8.44
C ILE A 90 1.17 -0.47 8.59
N SER A 91 0.29 -0.53 7.57
CA SER A 91 -0.86 -1.44 7.55
C SER A 91 -1.10 -1.98 6.13
N PRO A 92 -1.44 -3.28 5.97
CA PRO A 92 -1.85 -3.81 4.67
C PRO A 92 -3.21 -3.26 4.24
N VAL A 93 -3.35 -3.02 2.93
CA VAL A 93 -4.62 -2.68 2.28
C VAL A 93 -5.37 -3.99 2.02
N GLN A 94 -6.47 -4.20 2.75
CA GLN A 94 -7.27 -5.42 2.62
C GLN A 94 -8.06 -5.38 1.30
N GLN A 95 -7.75 -6.26 0.34
CA GLN A 95 -8.64 -6.54 -0.79
C GLN A 95 -9.92 -7.16 -0.23
N GLU A 96 -11.05 -6.44 -0.31
CA GLU A 96 -12.37 -7.00 0.00
C GLU A 96 -12.60 -8.25 -0.86
N ALA A 97 -12.56 -9.42 -0.22
CA ALA A 97 -13.20 -10.61 -0.77
C ALA A 97 -14.70 -10.36 -0.75
N GLY A 98 -15.21 -9.73 -1.81
CA GLY A 98 -16.63 -9.51 -2.02
C GLY A 98 -17.35 -10.85 -1.98
N ILE A 99 -18.15 -11.07 -0.94
CA ILE A 99 -19.14 -12.13 -0.90
C ILE A 99 -20.21 -11.72 -1.91
N VAL A 100 -20.36 -12.55 -2.94
CA VAL A 100 -21.38 -12.51 -4.01
C VAL A 100 -22.80 -12.60 -3.48
#